data_AF-A0A533SFX1-F1
#
_entry.id   AF-A0A533SFX1-F1
#
_cell.length_a   1.000
_cell.length_b   1.000
_cell.length_c   1.000
_cell.angle_alpha   90.00
_cell.angle_beta   90.00
_cell.angle_gamma   90.00
#
_symmetry.space_group_name_H-M   'P 1'
#
loop_
_entity.id
_entity.type
_entity.pdbx_description
1 polymer ?
#
loop_
_entity_poly.entity_id
_entity_poly.type
_entity_poly.pdbx_seq_one_letter_code
_entity_poly.pdbx_strand_id
1 'polypeptide(L)'
;MARIFDVVEYPSEMADELVHRFPEVGVADLRLGSQVIVREAQNAVFFRDGHALDVLGPGRHTISTANIPFLIDLIGKVFNDRTPFTAEVYYVSMKEFADRRWGTPQPILVRNPGMGLGVALLQGFGTYSFQVRDAQQFVTQIVGAQGIYRIAEIENRLRTVLLSRLQDLLAETAAKSSVAELIALTDELSAGVRAKAQDDFAALGLTLKTFFVGNLKPSDKSAEELR
;
A
#
# COMPACT_ATOMS: atom_id res chain seq x y z
N MET A 1 11.64 1.88 39.38
CA MET A 1 12.40 3.08 38.93
C MET A 1 11.49 3.91 38.06
N ALA A 2 11.37 5.22 38.31
CA ALA A 2 10.67 6.11 37.39
C ALA A 2 11.47 6.20 36.08
N ARG A 3 10.87 5.86 34.94
CA ARG A 3 11.49 6.09 33.62
C ARG A 3 11.48 7.59 33.37
N ILE A 4 12.66 8.18 33.16
CA ILE A 4 12.83 9.63 32.99
C ILE A 4 12.68 10.02 31.51
N PHE A 5 13.11 9.15 30.59
CA PHE A 5 12.93 9.29 29.14
C PHE A 5 12.64 7.92 28.53
N ASP A 6 11.72 7.88 27.57
CA ASP A 6 11.42 6.67 26.82
C ASP A 6 12.14 6.73 25.46
N VAL A 7 12.69 5.59 25.03
CA VAL A 7 13.21 5.42 23.67
C VAL A 7 12.21 4.54 22.94
N VAL A 8 11.57 5.10 21.92
CA VAL A 8 10.64 4.39 21.05
C VAL A 8 11.38 4.09 19.76
N GLU A 9 11.55 2.81 19.46
CA GLU A 9 12.18 2.35 18.23
C GLU A 9 11.57 1.02 17.78
N TYR A 10 11.65 0.74 16.48
CA TYR A 10 11.30 -0.56 15.92
C TYR A 10 12.42 -1.09 15.03
N PRO A 11 13.37 -1.90 15.57
CA PRO A 11 14.57 -2.34 14.88
C PRO A 11 14.33 -3.57 13.99
N SER A 12 13.19 -3.59 13.30
CA SER A 12 12.81 -4.67 12.37
C SER A 12 12.92 -4.17 10.93
N GLU A 13 13.35 -5.07 10.05
CA GLU A 13 13.40 -4.80 8.61
C GLU A 13 12.02 -4.77 7.96
N MET A 14 10.93 -5.20 8.63
CA MET A 14 9.57 -5.19 8.08
C MET A 14 9.47 -5.92 6.72
N ALA A 15 9.92 -7.18 6.67
CA ALA A 15 9.96 -7.96 5.42
C ALA A 15 8.55 -8.21 4.84
N ASP A 16 7.63 -8.70 5.67
CA ASP A 16 6.24 -9.01 5.30
C ASP A 16 5.20 -8.10 6.00
N GLU A 17 5.69 -7.04 6.65
CA GLU A 17 4.91 -6.10 7.45
C GLU A 17 4.89 -4.73 6.75
N LEU A 18 3.70 -4.15 6.66
CA LEU A 18 3.49 -2.80 6.12
C LEU A 18 3.57 -1.78 7.24
N VAL A 19 2.99 -2.09 8.40
CA VAL A 19 2.91 -1.21 9.55
C VAL A 19 3.09 -1.99 10.84
N HIS A 20 3.90 -1.45 11.74
CA HIS A 20 4.03 -1.91 13.11
C HIS A 20 3.50 -0.83 14.08
N ARG A 21 2.59 -1.20 14.99
CA ARG A 21 2.01 -0.29 15.97
C ARG A 21 2.69 -0.43 17.32
N PHE A 22 3.08 0.69 17.91
CA PHE A 22 3.60 0.79 19.27
C PHE A 22 2.72 1.74 20.12
N PRO A 23 2.29 1.34 21.31
CA PRO A 23 2.35 -0.03 21.83
C PRO A 23 1.38 -0.93 21.04
N GLU A 24 1.61 -2.24 21.06
CA GLU A 24 0.75 -3.18 20.32
C GLU A 24 -0.73 -3.10 20.75
N VAL A 25 -0.95 -2.81 22.03
CA VAL A 25 -2.28 -2.66 22.65
C VAL A 25 -2.32 -1.38 23.49
N GLY A 26 -3.46 -0.68 23.43
CA GLY A 26 -3.69 0.55 24.20
C GLY A 26 -2.91 1.74 23.64
N VAL A 27 -2.50 2.63 24.54
CA VAL A 27 -1.76 3.86 24.24
C VAL A 27 -0.49 3.91 25.09
N ALA A 28 0.58 4.50 24.57
CA ALA A 28 1.80 4.74 25.34
C ALA A 28 1.74 6.11 26.03
N ASP A 29 2.18 6.15 27.28
CA ASP A 29 2.44 7.41 28.00
C ASP A 29 3.84 7.92 27.64
N LEU A 30 3.92 8.78 26.62
CA LEU A 30 5.16 9.38 26.15
C LEU A 30 5.44 10.69 26.87
N ARG A 31 6.72 10.98 27.16
CA ARG A 31 7.15 12.24 27.78
C ARG A 31 7.84 13.14 26.78
N LEU A 32 7.72 14.45 26.94
CA LEU A 32 8.58 15.40 26.23
C LEU A 32 10.06 15.09 26.52
N GLY A 33 10.90 15.22 25.50
CA GLY A 33 12.32 14.85 25.55
C GLY A 33 12.61 13.37 25.24
N SER A 34 11.59 12.52 25.20
CA SER A 34 11.73 11.13 24.76
C SER A 34 12.26 11.05 23.33
N GLN A 35 12.94 9.96 23.00
CA GLN A 35 13.58 9.78 21.69
C GLN A 35 12.78 8.80 20.84
N VAL A 36 12.62 9.14 19.56
CA VAL A 36 11.99 8.30 18.54
C VAL A 36 13.05 8.02 17.50
N ILE A 37 13.38 6.75 17.31
CA ILE A 37 14.41 6.33 16.36
C ILE A 37 13.72 5.66 15.19
N VAL A 38 13.83 6.28 14.02
CA VAL A 38 13.24 5.82 12.77
C VAL A 38 14.35 5.34 11.84
N ARG A 39 14.24 4.12 11.33
CA ARG A 39 15.23 3.55 10.40
C ARG A 39 15.06 4.16 9.01
N GLU A 40 16.09 4.05 8.15
CA GLU A 40 16.10 4.65 6.80
C GLU A 40 14.92 4.24 5.92
N ALA A 41 14.46 3.00 6.07
CA ALA A 41 13.37 2.45 5.29
C ALA A 41 12.00 2.56 5.97
N GLN A 42 11.86 3.44 6.96
CA GLN A 42 10.65 3.62 7.77
C GLN A 42 10.27 5.09 7.88
N ASN A 43 8.97 5.32 8.08
CA ASN A 43 8.47 6.55 8.67
C ASN A 43 7.71 6.19 9.97
N ALA A 44 7.73 7.07 10.97
CA ALA A 44 6.93 6.92 12.18
C ALA A 44 5.79 7.93 12.18
N VAL A 45 4.55 7.47 12.32
CA VAL A 45 3.36 8.33 12.38
C VAL A 45 2.82 8.34 13.80
N PHE A 46 2.71 9.54 14.38
CA PHE A 46 2.10 9.74 15.69
C PHE A 46 0.60 9.86 15.54
N PHE A 47 -0.13 9.06 16.32
CA PHE A 47 -1.58 9.10 16.38
C PHE A 47 -2.05 9.32 17.81
N ARG A 48 -3.13 10.09 17.95
CA ARG A 48 -3.82 10.28 19.21
C ARG A 48 -5.28 10.60 18.96
N ASP A 49 -6.17 10.03 19.77
CA ASP A 49 -7.60 10.33 19.74
C ASP A 49 -8.21 10.24 18.33
N GLY A 50 -7.70 9.30 17.50
CA GLY A 50 -8.14 9.09 16.12
C GLY A 50 -7.53 10.03 15.07
N HIS A 51 -6.63 10.94 15.46
CA HIS A 51 -5.98 11.89 14.56
C HIS A 51 -4.47 11.65 14.45
N ALA A 52 -3.94 11.75 13.23
CA ALA A 52 -2.50 11.80 13.01
C ALA A 52 -1.97 13.18 13.44
N LEU A 53 -0.97 13.18 14.32
CA LEU A 53 -0.35 14.40 14.85
C LEU A 53 0.84 14.84 13.99
N ASP A 54 1.70 13.90 13.58
CA ASP A 54 2.85 14.19 12.71
C ASP A 54 3.45 12.91 12.11
N VAL A 55 4.31 13.07 11.10
CA VAL A 55 5.09 12.02 10.44
C VAL A 55 6.59 12.34 10.57
N LEU A 56 7.33 11.45 11.24
CA LEU A 56 8.78 11.54 11.35
C LEU A 56 9.44 10.62 10.31
N GLY A 57 10.30 11.19 9.49
CA GLY A 57 11.15 10.44 8.57
C GLY A 57 12.35 9.77 9.26
N PRO A 58 13.29 9.20 8.50
CA PRO A 58 14.48 8.56 9.05
C PRO A 58 15.32 9.43 9.99
N GLY A 59 15.88 8.82 11.02
CA GLY A 59 16.79 9.46 11.97
C GLY A 59 16.31 9.41 13.41
N ARG A 60 17.02 10.14 14.27
CA ARG A 60 16.67 10.28 15.68
C ARG A 60 15.96 11.59 15.91
N HIS A 61 14.76 11.51 16.49
CA HIS A 61 13.91 12.65 16.75
C HIS A 61 13.64 12.77 18.24
N THR A 62 13.72 13.99 18.75
CA THR A 62 13.31 14.29 20.13
C THR A 62 11.84 14.71 20.11
N ILE A 63 11.02 14.04 20.92
CA ILE A 63 9.62 14.43 21.10
C ILE A 63 9.60 15.80 21.78
N SER A 64 9.18 16.81 21.04
CA SER A 64 9.02 18.16 21.54
C SER A 64 7.82 18.81 20.86
N THR A 65 7.28 19.84 21.49
CA THR A 65 6.22 20.67 20.92
C THR A 65 6.64 21.38 19.63
N ALA A 66 7.95 21.57 19.41
CA ALA A 66 8.48 22.13 18.17
C ALA A 66 8.46 21.12 17.00
N ASN A 67 8.56 19.81 17.30
CA ASN A 67 8.63 18.74 16.31
C ASN A 67 7.29 18.04 16.06
N ILE A 68 6.25 18.36 16.84
CA ILE A 68 4.89 17.87 16.65
C ILE A 68 3.94 19.05 16.90
N PRO A 69 3.50 19.77 15.85
CA PRO A 69 2.80 21.05 16.00
C PRO A 69 1.54 20.98 16.88
N PHE A 70 0.77 19.90 16.78
CA PHE A 70 -0.46 19.70 17.57
C PHE A 70 -0.21 19.34 19.05
N LEU A 71 1.04 19.08 19.44
CA LEU A 71 1.38 18.83 20.85
C LEU A 71 1.34 20.13 21.68
N ILE A 72 1.50 21.30 21.07
CA ILE A 72 1.47 22.61 21.76
C ILE A 72 0.09 22.86 22.39
N ASP A 73 -0.99 22.67 21.62
CA ASP A 73 -2.37 22.90 22.07
C ASP A 73 -2.78 21.97 23.22
N LEU A 74 -2.14 20.81 23.28
CA LEU A 74 -2.37 19.78 24.28
C LEU A 74 -1.71 20.09 25.63
N ILE A 75 -0.51 20.67 25.62
CA ILE A 75 0.28 20.96 26.84
C ILE A 75 -0.02 22.36 27.38
N GLY A 76 -0.50 23.28 26.53
CA GLY A 76 -0.71 24.69 26.84
C GLY A 76 -1.69 25.04 27.96
N LYS A 77 -2.43 24.06 28.53
CA LYS A 77 -3.37 24.33 29.63
C LYS A 77 -2.87 23.96 31.03
N VAL A 78 -1.90 23.05 31.21
CA VAL A 78 -1.49 22.57 32.55
C VAL A 78 -0.04 22.03 32.51
N PHE A 79 0.92 22.83 33.00
CA PHE A 79 2.21 22.45 33.62
C PHE A 79 3.34 21.79 32.79
N ASN A 80 4.57 22.27 33.08
CA ASN A 80 5.93 21.68 33.08
C ASN A 80 6.37 20.64 32.02
N ASP A 81 7.67 20.67 31.67
CA ASP A 81 8.41 19.74 30.78
C ASP A 81 8.36 18.24 31.15
N ARG A 82 7.50 17.85 32.11
CA ARG A 82 7.34 16.48 32.64
C ARG A 82 5.96 15.89 32.40
N THR A 83 5.05 16.60 31.73
CA THR A 83 3.68 16.13 31.52
C THR A 83 3.67 15.01 30.46
N PRO A 84 3.33 13.76 30.83
CA PRO A 84 3.17 12.68 29.86
C PRO A 84 1.94 12.94 28.99
N PHE A 85 2.00 12.49 27.74
CA PHE A 85 0.87 12.48 26.83
C PHE A 85 0.68 11.07 26.27
N THR A 86 -0.58 10.70 26.07
CA THR A 86 -0.93 9.44 25.43
C THR A 86 -0.81 9.57 23.92
N ALA A 87 -0.13 8.60 23.30
CA ALA A 87 -0.06 8.48 21.84
C ALA A 87 0.20 7.04 21.41
N GLU A 88 -0.07 6.79 20.15
CA GLU A 88 0.29 5.60 19.40
C GLU A 88 1.30 5.99 18.34
N VAL A 89 2.30 5.13 18.10
CA VAL A 89 3.33 5.33 17.09
C VAL A 89 3.24 4.19 16.09
N TYR A 90 3.00 4.53 14.84
CA TYR A 90 2.94 3.57 13.74
C TYR A 90 4.21 3.68 12.91
N TYR A 91 5.06 2.66 12.97
CA TYR A 91 6.19 2.51 12.06
C TYR A 91 5.70 1.94 10.74
N VAL A 92 5.85 2.69 9.67
CA VAL A 92 5.38 2.35 8.33
C VAL A 92 6.58 2.03 7.46
N SER A 93 6.57 0.86 6.82
CA SER A 93 7.60 0.47 5.88
C SER A 93 7.51 1.32 4.61
N MET A 94 8.58 2.06 4.33
CA MET A 94 8.72 2.88 3.12
C MET A 94 9.48 2.12 2.03
N LYS A 95 9.73 0.81 2.20
CA LYS A 95 10.41 -0.02 1.19
C LYS A 95 9.52 -0.27 -0.02
N GLU A 96 10.18 -0.60 -1.13
CA GLU A 96 9.51 -1.22 -2.25
C GLU A 96 9.26 -2.72 -1.96
N PHE A 97 8.01 -3.13 -2.10
CA PHE A 97 7.59 -4.53 -2.08
C PHE A 97 7.59 -5.04 -3.51
N ALA A 98 8.73 -5.61 -3.91
CA ALA A 98 8.96 -6.11 -5.26
C ALA A 98 8.34 -7.48 -5.52
N ASP A 99 8.24 -7.84 -6.81
CA ASP A 99 7.92 -9.18 -7.30
C ASP A 99 6.64 -9.81 -6.74
N ARG A 100 5.64 -8.99 -6.41
CA ARG A 100 4.32 -9.47 -6.01
C ARG A 100 3.61 -10.07 -7.20
N ARG A 101 3.05 -11.27 -7.05
CA ARG A 101 2.43 -11.99 -8.17
C ARG A 101 0.97 -11.58 -8.35
N TRP A 102 0.58 -11.45 -9.60
CA TRP A 102 -0.82 -11.36 -9.99
C TRP A 102 -1.16 -12.39 -11.06
N GLY A 103 -2.43 -12.75 -11.15
CA GLY A 103 -2.95 -13.64 -12.17
C GLY A 103 -4.46 -13.55 -12.24
N THR A 104 -5.03 -13.82 -13.41
CA THR A 104 -6.47 -13.86 -13.62
C THR A 104 -7.06 -15.17 -13.05
N PRO A 105 -7.87 -15.13 -11.98
CA PRO A 105 -8.45 -16.35 -11.42
C PRO A 105 -9.49 -16.98 -12.36
N GLN A 106 -10.20 -16.13 -13.11
CA GLN A 106 -11.11 -16.52 -14.18
C GLN A 106 -10.63 -15.92 -15.51
N PRO A 107 -10.81 -16.63 -16.63
CA PRO A 107 -10.47 -16.08 -17.94
C PRO A 107 -11.25 -14.82 -18.26
N ILE A 108 -10.60 -13.87 -18.91
CA ILE A 108 -11.19 -12.62 -19.38
C ILE A 108 -11.71 -12.86 -20.81
N LEU A 109 -13.00 -12.62 -21.02
CA LEU A 109 -13.59 -12.63 -22.36
C LEU A 109 -13.15 -11.37 -23.12
N VAL A 110 -12.47 -11.57 -24.23
CA VAL A 110 -12.03 -10.51 -25.14
C VAL A 110 -12.63 -10.72 -26.53
N ARG A 111 -12.86 -9.63 -27.25
CA ARG A 111 -13.20 -9.71 -28.68
C ARG A 111 -11.98 -10.16 -29.47
N ASN A 112 -12.20 -10.92 -30.53
CA ASN A 112 -11.14 -11.39 -31.43
C ASN A 112 -11.59 -11.21 -32.88
N PRO A 113 -11.56 -9.97 -33.41
CA PRO A 113 -12.02 -9.70 -34.76
C PRO A 113 -11.27 -10.54 -35.80
N GLY A 114 -11.99 -11.10 -36.77
CA GLY A 114 -11.39 -11.86 -37.88
C GLY A 114 -10.95 -13.30 -37.55
N MET A 115 -11.26 -13.82 -36.35
CA MET A 115 -10.83 -15.15 -35.91
C MET A 115 -11.97 -15.94 -35.23
N GLY A 116 -12.23 -17.18 -35.70
CA GLY A 116 -13.12 -18.14 -35.04
C GLY A 116 -14.50 -17.59 -34.69
N LEU A 117 -14.93 -17.78 -33.43
CA LEU A 117 -16.22 -17.29 -32.87
C LEU A 117 -16.26 -15.76 -32.64
N GLY A 118 -15.22 -15.01 -33.03
CA GLY A 118 -15.14 -13.56 -32.82
C GLY A 118 -14.83 -13.13 -31.39
N VAL A 119 -14.59 -14.09 -30.49
CA VAL A 119 -14.22 -13.89 -29.09
C VAL A 119 -13.16 -14.91 -28.67
N ALA A 120 -12.38 -14.56 -27.65
CA ALA A 120 -11.44 -15.47 -27.01
C ALA A 120 -11.46 -15.28 -25.50
N LEU A 121 -11.05 -16.31 -24.78
CA LEU A 121 -10.84 -16.27 -23.34
C LEU A 121 -9.36 -16.16 -23.09
N LEU A 122 -8.92 -15.12 -22.39
CA LEU A 122 -7.52 -14.89 -22.06
C LEU A 122 -7.26 -15.03 -20.57
N GLN A 123 -6.14 -15.66 -20.24
CA GLN A 123 -5.60 -15.68 -18.89
C GLN A 123 -4.24 -15.01 -18.87
N GLY A 124 -4.08 -14.08 -17.93
CA GLY A 124 -2.88 -13.29 -17.76
C GLY A 124 -2.22 -13.58 -16.42
N PHE A 125 -0.88 -13.56 -16.40
CA PHE A 125 -0.08 -13.68 -15.20
C PHE A 125 1.10 -12.72 -15.27
N GLY A 126 1.58 -12.29 -14.10
CA GLY A 126 2.76 -11.45 -14.04
C GLY A 126 3.10 -11.01 -12.63
N THR A 127 3.85 -9.91 -12.55
CA THR A 127 4.30 -9.34 -11.29
C THR A 127 3.98 -7.85 -11.22
N TYR A 128 3.94 -7.32 -10.00
CA TYR A 128 3.84 -5.90 -9.72
C TYR A 128 4.69 -5.57 -8.50
N SER A 129 5.09 -4.32 -8.39
CA SER A 129 5.75 -3.80 -7.20
C SER A 129 5.08 -2.53 -6.73
N PHE A 130 5.06 -2.32 -5.42
CA PHE A 130 4.45 -1.14 -4.82
C PHE A 130 5.25 -0.65 -3.62
N GLN A 131 5.03 0.60 -3.24
CA GLN A 131 5.71 1.24 -2.13
C GLN A 131 4.71 2.15 -1.41
N VAL A 132 4.84 2.30 -0.08
CA VAL A 132 4.09 3.34 0.64
C VAL A 132 4.63 4.70 0.22
N ARG A 133 3.73 5.59 -0.20
CA ARG A 133 4.03 6.97 -0.59
C ARG A 133 3.76 7.95 0.54
N ASP A 134 2.61 7.78 1.18
CA ASP A 134 2.13 8.64 2.26
C ASP A 134 1.78 7.77 3.46
N ALA A 135 2.67 7.78 4.45
CA ALA A 135 2.55 6.97 5.65
C ALA A 135 1.29 7.34 6.47
N GLN A 136 0.94 8.63 6.56
CA GLN A 136 -0.22 9.09 7.32
C GLN A 136 -1.52 8.66 6.65
N GLN A 137 -1.63 8.88 5.34
CA GLN A 137 -2.79 8.42 4.56
C GLN A 137 -2.91 6.90 4.63
N PHE A 138 -1.80 6.17 4.47
CA PHE A 138 -1.77 4.72 4.51
C PHE A 138 -2.27 4.18 5.86
N VAL A 139 -1.75 4.68 6.99
CA VAL A 139 -2.22 4.28 8.33
C VAL A 139 -3.70 4.60 8.51
N THR A 140 -4.15 5.78 8.10
CA THR A 140 -5.58 6.16 8.24
C THR A 140 -6.51 5.24 7.44
N GLN A 141 -6.17 4.96 6.18
CA GLN A 141 -7.05 4.23 5.25
C GLN A 141 -6.98 2.71 5.38
N ILE A 142 -5.83 2.17 5.79
CA ILE A 142 -5.56 0.73 5.80
C ILE A 142 -5.57 0.18 7.23
N VAL A 143 -4.83 0.81 8.13
CA VAL A 143 -4.73 0.35 9.52
C VAL A 143 -5.94 0.78 10.33
N GLY A 144 -6.26 2.07 10.34
CA GLY A 144 -7.36 2.63 11.12
C GLY A 144 -8.74 2.13 10.67
N ALA A 145 -8.96 2.00 9.37
CA ALA A 145 -10.25 1.58 8.82
C ALA A 145 -10.42 0.07 8.67
N GLN A 146 -9.34 -0.69 8.42
CA GLN A 146 -9.43 -2.12 8.08
C GLN A 146 -8.62 -3.04 9.00
N GLY A 147 -7.77 -2.49 9.87
CA GLY A 147 -6.91 -3.28 10.75
C GLY A 147 -5.88 -4.12 9.99
N ILE A 148 -5.46 -3.68 8.80
CA ILE A 148 -4.49 -4.40 7.97
C ILE A 148 -3.08 -3.94 8.30
N TYR A 149 -2.21 -4.88 8.67
CA TYR A 149 -0.83 -4.61 9.06
C TYR A 149 0.20 -5.32 8.16
N ARG A 150 -0.18 -6.43 7.53
CA ARG A 150 0.68 -7.27 6.71
C ARG A 150 0.33 -7.22 5.24
N ILE A 151 1.32 -7.54 4.40
CA ILE A 151 1.17 -7.57 2.94
C ILE A 151 0.06 -8.53 2.50
N ALA A 152 -0.01 -9.71 3.10
CA ALA A 152 -0.97 -10.76 2.72
C ALA A 152 -2.43 -10.31 2.86
N GLU A 153 -2.71 -9.35 3.74
CA GLU A 153 -4.06 -8.86 4.03
C GLU A 153 -4.54 -7.84 2.99
N ILE A 154 -3.63 -7.04 2.41
CA ILE A 154 -3.97 -6.05 1.37
C ILE A 154 -3.83 -6.61 -0.05
N GLU A 155 -3.06 -7.69 -0.24
CA GLU A 155 -2.68 -8.21 -1.55
C GLU A 155 -3.87 -8.53 -2.45
N ASN A 156 -4.93 -9.13 -1.91
CA ASN A 156 -6.15 -9.43 -2.68
C ASN A 156 -6.79 -8.17 -3.23
N ARG A 157 -6.85 -7.09 -2.44
CA ARG A 157 -7.43 -5.82 -2.85
C ARG A 157 -6.62 -5.18 -3.98
N LEU A 158 -5.30 -5.11 -3.83
CA LEU A 158 -4.41 -4.56 -4.86
C LEU A 158 -4.50 -5.35 -6.16
N ARG A 159 -4.51 -6.68 -6.07
CA ARG A 159 -4.67 -7.57 -7.22
C ARG A 159 -6.01 -7.33 -7.94
N THR A 160 -7.11 -7.20 -7.20
CA THR A 160 -8.43 -6.93 -7.79
C THR A 160 -8.45 -5.60 -8.54
N VAL A 161 -7.85 -4.54 -8.00
CA VAL A 161 -7.71 -3.24 -8.69
C VAL A 161 -6.96 -3.42 -10.00
N LEU A 162 -5.77 -4.04 -9.96
CA LEU A 162 -4.94 -4.27 -11.15
C LEU A 162 -5.67 -5.08 -12.22
N LEU A 163 -6.36 -6.16 -11.83
CA LEU A 163 -7.13 -7.01 -12.74
C LEU A 163 -8.31 -6.27 -13.36
N SER A 164 -8.99 -5.41 -12.60
CA SER A 164 -10.07 -4.57 -13.13
C SER A 164 -9.55 -3.60 -14.19
N ARG A 165 -8.40 -2.95 -13.96
CA ARG A 165 -7.78 -2.04 -14.95
C ARG A 165 -7.26 -2.79 -16.17
N LEU A 166 -6.73 -4.00 -16.00
CA LEU A 166 -6.34 -4.86 -17.11
C LEU A 166 -7.54 -5.26 -17.97
N GLN A 167 -8.65 -5.69 -17.36
CA GLN A 167 -9.87 -6.07 -18.08
C GLN A 167 -10.42 -4.90 -18.91
N ASP A 168 -10.49 -3.71 -18.31
CA ASP A 168 -10.92 -2.49 -18.97
C ASP A 168 -10.03 -2.14 -20.18
N LEU A 169 -8.71 -2.16 -20.00
CA LEU A 169 -7.75 -1.89 -21.07
C LEU A 169 -7.81 -2.94 -22.20
N LEU A 170 -7.96 -4.21 -21.84
CA LEU A 170 -8.15 -5.29 -22.81
C LEU A 170 -9.45 -5.10 -23.60
N ALA A 171 -10.55 -4.72 -22.96
CA ALA A 171 -11.82 -4.49 -23.64
C ALA A 171 -11.74 -3.33 -24.66
N GLU A 172 -11.04 -2.25 -24.31
CA GLU A 172 -10.79 -1.11 -25.20
C GLU A 172 -9.90 -1.48 -26.40
N THR A 173 -8.85 -2.26 -26.17
CA THR A 173 -7.84 -2.61 -27.20
C THR A 173 -8.33 -3.74 -28.10
N ALA A 174 -8.99 -4.77 -27.54
CA ALA A 174 -9.54 -5.91 -28.27
C ALA A 174 -10.68 -5.53 -29.24
N ALA A 175 -11.25 -4.33 -29.11
CA ALA A 175 -12.19 -3.81 -30.10
C ALA A 175 -11.55 -3.57 -31.48
N LYS A 176 -10.22 -3.36 -31.52
CA LYS A 176 -9.48 -2.97 -32.72
C LYS A 176 -8.37 -3.97 -33.07
N SER A 177 -7.95 -4.79 -32.13
CA SER A 177 -6.82 -5.71 -32.28
C SER A 177 -7.24 -7.17 -32.11
N SER A 178 -6.61 -8.05 -32.88
CA SER A 178 -6.75 -9.50 -32.71
C SER A 178 -6.05 -9.97 -31.43
N VAL A 179 -6.39 -11.16 -30.95
CA VAL A 179 -5.74 -11.74 -29.77
C VAL A 179 -4.23 -11.91 -29.94
N ALA A 180 -3.77 -12.27 -31.15
CA ALA A 180 -2.34 -12.40 -31.42
C ALA A 180 -1.60 -11.05 -31.26
N GLU A 181 -2.24 -9.95 -31.68
CA GLU A 181 -1.70 -8.60 -31.48
C GLU A 181 -1.70 -8.21 -30.00
N LEU A 182 -2.75 -8.56 -29.23
CA LEU A 182 -2.78 -8.30 -27.78
C LEU A 182 -1.64 -9.02 -27.04
N ILE A 183 -1.28 -10.23 -27.48
CA ILE A 183 -0.14 -10.99 -26.92
C ILE A 183 1.19 -10.30 -27.28
N ALA A 184 1.28 -9.63 -28.43
CA ALA A 184 2.46 -8.85 -28.81
C ALA A 184 2.57 -7.50 -28.07
N LEU A 185 1.47 -6.99 -27.50
CA LEU A 185 1.38 -5.68 -26.85
C LEU A 185 1.46 -5.76 -25.31
N THR A 186 2.14 -6.77 -24.75
CA THR A 186 2.20 -6.96 -23.28
C THR A 186 2.87 -5.80 -22.56
N ASP A 187 3.83 -5.12 -23.20
CA ASP A 187 4.53 -3.97 -22.62
C ASP A 187 3.62 -2.74 -22.58
N GLU A 188 2.86 -2.49 -23.64
CA GLU A 188 1.86 -1.43 -23.72
C GLU A 188 0.71 -1.68 -22.73
N LEU A 189 0.25 -2.93 -22.61
CA LEU A 189 -0.74 -3.32 -21.60
C LEU A 189 -0.18 -3.10 -20.19
N SER A 190 1.08 -3.45 -19.96
CA SER A 190 1.75 -3.24 -18.67
C SER A 190 1.81 -1.76 -18.30
N ALA A 191 2.25 -0.91 -19.23
CA ALA A 191 2.30 0.53 -19.04
C ALA A 191 0.91 1.15 -18.86
N GLY A 192 -0.07 0.73 -19.66
CA GLY A 192 -1.45 1.22 -19.61
C GLY A 192 -2.14 0.88 -18.30
N VAL A 193 -2.00 -0.36 -17.81
CA VAL A 193 -2.55 -0.75 -16.50
C VAL A 193 -1.88 0.02 -15.38
N ARG A 194 -0.55 0.16 -15.43
CA ARG A 194 0.19 0.94 -14.43
C ARG A 194 -0.33 2.37 -14.35
N ALA A 195 -0.51 3.03 -15.50
CA ALA A 195 -1.03 4.39 -15.56
C ALA A 195 -2.46 4.48 -15.03
N LYS A 196 -3.36 3.59 -15.46
CA LYS A 196 -4.77 3.57 -15.03
C LYS A 196 -4.93 3.27 -13.53
N ALA A 197 -4.09 2.42 -12.95
CA ALA A 197 -4.19 2.02 -11.55
C ALA A 197 -3.48 2.98 -10.58
N GLN A 198 -2.73 3.97 -11.08
CA GLN A 198 -1.90 4.83 -10.24
C GLN A 198 -2.72 5.64 -9.24
N ASP A 199 -3.89 6.14 -9.65
CA ASP A 199 -4.80 6.91 -8.79
C ASP A 199 -5.48 6.03 -7.73
N ASP A 200 -5.84 4.80 -8.08
CA ASP A 200 -6.39 3.83 -7.13
C ASP A 200 -5.38 3.50 -6.02
N PHE A 201 -4.10 3.33 -6.37
CA PHE A 201 -3.02 3.13 -5.40
C PHE A 201 -2.77 4.40 -4.58
N ALA A 202 -2.75 5.57 -5.23
CA ALA A 202 -2.57 6.85 -4.56
C ALA A 202 -3.67 7.15 -3.53
N ALA A 203 -4.91 6.72 -3.77
CA ALA A 203 -6.01 6.83 -2.83
C ALA A 203 -5.78 6.03 -1.52
N LEU A 204 -4.94 4.99 -1.57
CA LEU A 204 -4.53 4.20 -0.42
C LEU A 204 -3.24 4.70 0.23
N GLY A 205 -2.64 5.78 -0.26
CA GLY A 205 -1.30 6.23 0.18
C GLY A 205 -0.16 5.39 -0.41
N LEU A 206 -0.40 4.64 -1.49
CA LEU A 206 0.57 3.79 -2.17
C LEU A 206 1.02 4.36 -3.51
N THR A 207 2.18 3.92 -3.97
CA THR A 207 2.64 4.09 -5.35
C THR A 207 2.77 2.72 -6.00
N LEU A 208 2.15 2.53 -7.18
CA LEU A 208 2.42 1.38 -8.04
C LEU A 208 3.73 1.63 -8.81
N LYS A 209 4.79 0.93 -8.41
CA LYS A 209 6.15 1.13 -8.92
C LYS A 209 6.33 0.43 -10.26
N THR A 210 5.87 -0.81 -10.37
CA THR A 210 5.88 -1.57 -11.62
C THR A 210 4.63 -2.43 -11.72
N PHE A 211 4.23 -2.74 -12.95
CA PHE A 211 3.26 -3.77 -13.27
C PHE A 211 3.71 -4.39 -14.58
N PHE A 212 3.90 -5.70 -14.59
CA PHE A 212 4.38 -6.46 -15.73
C PHE A 212 3.39 -7.57 -16.05
N VAL A 213 2.99 -7.66 -17.32
CA VAL A 213 2.32 -8.81 -17.90
C VAL A 213 3.38 -9.77 -18.40
N GLY A 214 3.65 -10.81 -17.61
CA GLY A 214 4.66 -11.82 -17.94
C GLY A 214 4.20 -12.78 -19.02
N ASN A 215 2.91 -13.14 -19.02
CA ASN A 215 2.30 -13.95 -20.07
C ASN A 215 0.81 -13.66 -20.19
N LEU A 216 0.31 -13.64 -21.43
CA LEU A 216 -1.11 -13.61 -21.77
C LEU A 216 -1.38 -14.75 -22.74
N LYS A 217 -2.20 -15.73 -22.33
CA LYS A 217 -2.48 -16.92 -23.13
C LYS A 217 -3.97 -17.17 -23.29
N PRO A 218 -4.41 -17.78 -24.40
CA PRO A 218 -5.74 -18.37 -24.48
C PRO A 218 -5.98 -19.33 -23.31
N SER A 219 -7.19 -19.28 -22.75
CA SER A 219 -7.60 -20.25 -21.74
C SER A 219 -7.92 -21.59 -22.37
N ASP A 220 -7.57 -22.66 -21.65
CA ASP A 220 -7.97 -24.03 -22.01
C ASP A 220 -9.49 -24.26 -21.81
N LYS A 221 -10.17 -23.37 -21.08
CA LYS A 221 -11.62 -23.41 -20.90
C LYS A 221 -12.33 -22.92 -22.16
N SER A 222 -13.35 -23.66 -22.59
CA SER A 222 -14.19 -23.26 -23.71
C SER A 222 -15.22 -22.19 -23.29
N ALA A 223 -15.69 -21.37 -24.24
CA ALA A 223 -16.72 -20.37 -23.96
C ALA A 223 -18.07 -20.98 -23.52
N GLU A 224 -18.30 -22.25 -23.85
CA GLU A 224 -19.49 -23.01 -23.46
C GLU A 224 -19.46 -23.44 -21.99
N GLU A 225 -18.27 -23.65 -21.41
CA GLU A 225 -18.06 -24.03 -20.01
C GLU A 225 -18.22 -22.88 -19.01
N LEU A 226 -18.37 -21.63 -19.49
CA LEU A 226 -18.58 -20.45 -18.66
C LEU A 226 -20.06 -20.03 -18.54
N ARG A 227 -20.98 -20.79 -19.14
CA ARG A 227 -22.44 -20.64 -18.95
C ARG A 227 -22.92 -21.43 -17.74
#